data_AF-A0A1G7R362-F1
#
_entry.id   AF-A0A1G7R362-F1
#
_cell.length_a   1.000
_cell.length_b   1.000
_cell.length_c   1.000
_cell.angle_alpha   90.00
_cell.angle_beta   90.00
_cell.angle_gamma   90.00
#
_symmetry.space_group_name_H-M   'P 1'
#
loop_
_entity.id
_entity.type
_entity.pdbx_description
1 polymer ?
#
loop_
_entity_poly.entity_id
_entity_poly.type
_entity_poly.pdbx_seq_one_letter_code
_entity_poly.pdbx_strand_id
1 'polypeptide(L)'
;MFIALGLTFLGMAVGFLLRKGPWPGRLTRGITPVIMLLLLGLGIAVGGNAALMEALPRLGGAALALTLAGVAGSLVCTLLAGRLFRRGPGSTSAPAHANEDTHEDC
;
A
#
# COMPACT_ATOMS: atom_id res chain seq x y z
N MET A 1 3.81 -21.09 -10.84
CA MET A 1 4.75 -20.02 -11.25
C MET A 1 4.28 -19.31 -12.51
N PHE A 2 4.08 -20.04 -13.62
CA PHE A 2 3.58 -19.44 -14.88
C PHE A 2 2.19 -18.82 -14.78
N ILE A 3 1.26 -19.44 -14.05
CA ILE A 3 -0.09 -18.89 -13.84
C ILE A 3 -0.02 -17.54 -13.12
N ALA A 4 0.85 -17.38 -12.12
CA ALA A 4 1.02 -16.12 -11.41
C ALA A 4 1.57 -15.02 -12.35
N LEU A 5 2.61 -15.35 -13.14
CA LEU A 5 3.17 -14.46 -14.17
C LEU A 5 2.11 -14.06 -15.21
N GLY A 6 1.34 -15.03 -15.70
CA GLY A 6 0.25 -14.81 -16.64
C GLY A 6 -0.83 -13.90 -16.05
N LEU A 7 -1.20 -14.10 -14.78
CA LEU A 7 -2.22 -13.29 -14.10
C LEU A 7 -1.75 -11.84 -13.89
N THR A 8 -0.48 -11.63 -13.55
CA THR A 8 0.10 -10.28 -13.43
C THR A 8 0.17 -9.56 -14.78
N PHE A 9 0.55 -10.26 -15.84
CA PHE A 9 0.63 -9.68 -17.19
C PHE A 9 -0.76 -9.36 -17.73
N LEU A 10 -1.71 -10.26 -17.53
CA LEU A 10 -3.11 -10.05 -17.87
C LEU A 10 -3.72 -8.90 -17.06
N GLY A 11 -3.40 -8.81 -15.76
CA GLY A 11 -3.83 -7.71 -14.90
C GLY A 11 -3.33 -6.34 -15.39
N MET A 12 -2.07 -6.26 -15.82
CA MET A 12 -1.53 -5.04 -16.45
C MET A 12 -2.22 -4.72 -17.78
N ALA A 13 -2.44 -5.71 -18.64
CA ALA A 13 -3.11 -5.50 -19.92
C ALA A 13 -4.56 -5.01 -19.74
N VAL A 14 -5.30 -5.62 -18.81
CA VAL A 14 -6.66 -5.21 -18.44
C VAL A 14 -6.66 -3.81 -17.80
N GLY A 15 -5.71 -3.52 -16.91
CA GLY A 15 -5.56 -2.20 -16.30
C GLY A 15 -5.22 -1.10 -17.31
N PHE A 16 -4.38 -1.41 -18.31
CA PHE A 16 -4.06 -0.50 -19.41
C PHE A 16 -5.27 -0.24 -20.31
N LEU A 17 -6.07 -1.27 -20.60
CA LEU A 17 -7.30 -1.13 -21.38
C LEU A 17 -8.36 -0.31 -20.64
N LEU A 18 -8.49 -0.49 -19.31
CA LEU A 18 -9.39 0.29 -18.45
C LEU A 18 -8.98 1.77 -18.33
N ARG A 19 -7.68 2.09 -18.45
CA ARG A 19 -7.17 3.48 -18.41
C ARG A 19 -7.62 4.31 -19.62
N LYS A 20 -7.99 3.66 -20.73
CA LYS A 20 -8.32 4.33 -22.00
C LYS A 20 -9.75 4.90 -22.05
N GLY A 21 -10.59 4.65 -21.04
CA GLY A 21 -11.96 5.20 -20.95
C GLY A 21 -12.21 5.98 -19.65
N PRO A 22 -13.31 6.75 -19.55
CA PRO A 22 -13.73 7.47 -18.33
C PRO A 22 -14.29 6.56 -17.22
N TRP A 23 -14.15 5.25 -17.39
CA TRP A 23 -14.66 4.20 -16.51
C TRP A 23 -13.95 4.02 -15.15
N PRO A 24 -12.69 4.45 -14.93
CA PRO A 24 -12.03 4.33 -13.63
C PRO A 24 -12.86 4.95 -12.51
N GLY A 25 -13.48 6.11 -12.76
CA GLY A 25 -14.30 6.81 -11.75
C GLY A 25 -15.54 6.02 -11.30
N ARG A 26 -16.14 5.20 -12.18
CA ARG A 26 -17.29 4.35 -11.81
C ARG A 26 -16.86 3.12 -11.01
N LEU A 27 -15.70 2.54 -11.35
CA LEU A 27 -15.14 1.40 -10.63
C LEU A 27 -14.75 1.80 -9.20
N THR A 28 -14.06 2.94 -9.04
CA THR A 28 -13.70 3.46 -7.71
C THR A 28 -14.93 3.75 -6.86
N ARG A 29 -16.00 4.24 -7.48
CA ARG A 29 -17.29 4.48 -6.79
C ARG A 29 -17.99 3.19 -6.36
N GLY A 30 -17.80 2.09 -7.09
CA GLY A 30 -18.33 0.78 -6.73
C GLY A 30 -17.52 0.05 -5.65
N ILE A 31 -16.23 0.35 -5.51
CA ILE A 31 -15.37 -0.26 -4.50
C ILE A 31 -15.81 0.12 -3.08
N THR A 32 -16.17 1.38 -2.84
CA THR A 32 -16.60 1.85 -1.51
C THR A 32 -17.78 1.07 -0.91
N PRO A 33 -18.93 0.90 -1.59
CA PRO A 33 -20.04 0.13 -1.03
C PRO A 33 -19.67 -1.36 -0.88
N VAL A 34 -18.85 -1.91 -1.78
CA VAL A 34 -18.36 -3.29 -1.66
C VAL A 34 -17.51 -3.45 -0.41
N ILE A 35 -16.53 -2.58 -0.17
CA ILE A 35 -15.72 -2.57 1.05
C ILE A 35 -16.62 -2.44 2.29
N MET A 36 -17.56 -1.51 2.30
CA MET A 36 -18.51 -1.35 3.41
C MET A 36 -19.30 -2.63 3.69
N LEU A 37 -19.78 -3.32 2.65
CA LEU A 37 -20.55 -4.55 2.77
C LEU A 37 -19.68 -5.72 3.25
N LEU A 38 -18.43 -5.81 2.77
CA LEU A 38 -17.44 -6.79 3.24
C LEU A 38 -17.06 -6.54 4.70
N LEU A 39 -16.82 -5.28 5.10
CA LEU A 39 -16.50 -4.91 6.48
C LEU A 39 -17.68 -5.19 7.41
N LEU A 40 -18.91 -4.91 6.97
CA LEU A 40 -20.12 -5.20 7.73
C LEU A 40 -20.29 -6.71 7.94
N GLY A 41 -20.15 -7.51 6.88
CA GLY A 41 -20.22 -8.97 6.97
C GLY A 41 -19.13 -9.55 7.88
N LEU A 42 -17.91 -9.04 7.76
CA LEU A 42 -16.80 -9.43 8.63
C LEU A 42 -17.05 -9.04 10.08
N GLY A 43 -17.58 -7.84 10.34
CA GLY A 43 -17.92 -7.35 11.67
C GLY A 43 -18.99 -8.21 12.36
N ILE A 44 -20.04 -8.60 11.63
CA ILE A 44 -21.07 -9.50 12.15
C ILE A 44 -20.49 -10.90 12.44
N ALA A 45 -19.70 -11.44 11.51
CA ALA A 45 -19.09 -12.77 11.66
C ALA A 45 -18.10 -12.84 12.83
N VAL A 46 -17.31 -11.78 13.05
CA VAL A 46 -16.35 -11.71 14.16
C VAL A 46 -17.06 -11.38 15.49
N GLY A 47 -18.06 -10.50 15.48
CA GLY A 47 -18.79 -10.08 16.67
C GLY A 47 -19.72 -11.14 17.25
N GLY A 48 -20.26 -12.04 16.42
CA GLY A 48 -21.13 -13.13 16.86
C GLY A 48 -20.41 -14.33 17.50
N ASN A 49 -19.08 -14.35 17.50
CA ASN A 49 -18.29 -15.49 18.00
C ASN A 49 -17.46 -15.12 19.23
N ALA A 50 -17.98 -15.44 20.43
CA ALA A 50 -17.33 -15.16 21.70
C ALA A 50 -15.91 -15.74 21.81
N ALA A 51 -15.66 -16.92 21.22
CA ALA A 51 -14.34 -17.57 21.23
C ALA A 51 -13.31 -16.78 20.40
N LEU A 52 -13.72 -16.11 19.32
CA LEU A 52 -12.82 -15.23 18.58
C LEU A 52 -12.66 -13.88 19.25
N MET A 53 -13.71 -13.34 19.87
CA MET A 53 -13.64 -12.06 20.59
C MET A 53 -12.68 -12.10 21.78
N GLU A 54 -12.56 -13.23 22.46
CA GLU A 54 -11.63 -13.40 23.58
C GLU A 54 -10.17 -13.61 23.12
N ALA A 55 -9.98 -14.23 21.96
CA ALA A 55 -8.66 -14.42 21.36
C ALA A 55 -8.16 -13.16 20.62
N LEU A 56 -9.08 -12.33 20.09
CA LEU A 56 -8.77 -11.14 19.28
C LEU A 56 -7.81 -10.15 19.95
N PRO A 57 -7.94 -9.79 21.25
CA PRO A 57 -7.03 -8.87 21.91
C PRO A 57 -5.61 -9.41 21.96
N ARG A 58 -5.45 -10.73 22.15
CA ARG A 58 -4.14 -11.39 22.22
C ARG A 58 -3.50 -11.50 20.83
N LEU A 59 -4.27 -11.91 19.81
CA LEU A 59 -3.79 -11.97 18.43
C LEU A 59 -3.55 -10.58 17.83
N GLY A 60 -4.46 -9.64 18.09
CA GLY A 60 -4.39 -8.26 17.63
C GLY A 60 -3.24 -7.50 18.28
N GLY A 61 -3.00 -7.67 19.58
CA GLY A 61 -1.84 -7.10 20.26
C GLY A 61 -0.51 -7.62 19.70
N ALA A 62 -0.41 -8.93 19.46
CA ALA A 62 0.77 -9.53 18.82
C ALA A 62 0.96 -9.03 17.37
N ALA A 63 -0.12 -8.91 16.61
CA ALA A 63 -0.09 -8.39 15.23
C ALA A 63 0.33 -6.90 15.20
N LEU A 64 -0.16 -6.08 16.14
CA LEU A 64 0.25 -4.68 16.28
C LEU A 64 1.75 -4.57 16.60
N ALA A 65 2.24 -5.36 17.56
CA ALA A 65 3.66 -5.38 17.91
C ALA A 65 4.54 -5.79 16.71
N LEU A 66 4.14 -6.84 15.97
CA LEU A 66 4.84 -7.25 14.75
C LEU A 66 4.80 -6.20 13.65
N THR A 67 3.66 -5.53 13.47
CA THR A 67 3.52 -4.47 12.45
C THR A 67 4.41 -3.28 12.79
N LEU A 68 4.42 -2.83 14.04
CA LEU A 68 5.28 -1.74 14.49
C LEU A 68 6.77 -2.10 14.35
N ALA A 69 7.14 -3.32 14.75
CA ALA A 69 8.50 -3.82 14.57
C ALA A 69 8.89 -3.90 13.08
N GLY A 70 7.98 -4.36 12.21
CA GLY A 70 8.18 -4.44 10.77
C GLY A 70 8.33 -3.07 10.11
N VAL A 71 7.48 -2.10 10.47
CA VAL A 71 7.58 -0.71 9.99
C VAL A 71 8.87 -0.06 10.46
N ALA A 72 9.21 -0.20 11.75
CA ALA A 72 10.46 0.30 12.29
C ALA A 72 11.68 -0.35 11.60
N GLY A 73 11.65 -1.67 11.40
CA GLY A 73 12.70 -2.40 10.68
C GLY A 73 12.85 -1.95 9.22
N SER A 74 11.73 -1.74 8.52
CA SER A 74 11.73 -1.23 7.14
C SER A 74 12.28 0.19 7.06
N LEU A 75 11.92 1.07 8.00
CA LEU A 75 12.46 2.42 8.09
C LEU A 75 13.96 2.41 8.40
N VAL A 76 14.41 1.57 9.33
CA VAL A 76 15.83 1.40 9.63
C VAL A 76 16.58 0.85 8.42
N CYS A 77 16.03 -0.14 7.72
CA CYS A 77 16.64 -0.73 6.54
C CYS A 77 16.78 0.28 5.40
N THR A 78 15.75 1.07 5.12
CA THR A 78 15.80 2.13 4.10
C THR A 78 16.80 3.23 4.46
N LEU A 79 16.90 3.62 5.74
CA LEU A 79 17.91 4.56 6.22
C LEU A 79 19.33 3.98 6.14
N LEU A 80 19.50 2.69 6.43
CA LEU A 80 20.80 2.02 6.37
C LEU A 80 21.25 1.82 4.93
N ALA A 81 20.34 1.42 4.04
CA ALA A 81 20.57 1.37 2.59
C ALA A 81 20.93 2.77 2.06
N GLY A 82 20.16 3.80 2.43
CA GLY A 82 20.48 5.18 2.08
C GLY A 82 21.85 5.63 2.60
N ARG A 83 22.24 5.22 3.81
CA ARG A 83 23.56 5.52 4.39
C ARG A 83 24.70 4.70 3.77
N LEU A 84 24.44 3.48 3.32
CA LEU A 84 25.42 2.60 2.70
C LEU A 84 25.70 3.05 1.26
N PHE A 85 24.64 3.35 0.50
CA PHE A 85 24.76 3.93 -0.84
C PHE A 85 25.33 5.36 -0.81
N ARG A 86 25.12 6.14 0.26
CA ARG A 86 25.79 7.45 0.46
C ARG A 86 27.26 7.36 0.91
N ARG A 87 27.78 6.15 1.20
CA ARG A 87 29.20 5.90 1.53
C ARG A 87 30.01 5.33 0.34
N GLY A 88 29.38 5.11 -0.82
CA GLY A 88 30.08 4.91 -2.10
C GLY A 88 30.60 6.24 -2.64
N PRO A 89 31.76 6.25 -3.34
CA PRO A 89 32.63 7.40 -3.50
C PRO A 89 31.95 8.59 -4.18
N GLY A 90 32.19 9.78 -3.64
CA GLY A 90 31.72 11.02 -4.25
C GLY A 90 32.38 11.24 -5.61
N SER A 91 31.57 11.50 -6.62
CA SER A 91 31.72 12.67 -7.49
C SER A 91 30.54 12.72 -8.46
N THR A 92 30.06 13.95 -8.67
CA THR A 92 29.28 14.43 -9.81
C THR A 92 27.79 14.68 -9.56
N SER A 93 27.57 15.91 -9.11
CA SER A 93 26.46 16.83 -9.42
C SER A 93 25.04 16.55 -8.88
N ALA A 94 24.71 17.34 -7.86
CA ALA A 94 23.48 18.13 -7.72
C ALA A 94 22.78 18.48 -9.06
N PRO A 95 21.45 18.70 -9.11
CA PRO A 95 20.67 19.50 -8.14
C PRO A 95 19.49 18.71 -7.51
N ALA A 96 19.11 18.94 -6.25
CA ALA A 96 18.44 20.14 -5.79
C ALA A 96 17.23 20.49 -6.68
N HIS A 97 16.17 19.67 -6.63
CA HIS A 97 14.83 20.22 -6.86
C HIS A 97 14.50 21.14 -5.68
N ALA A 98 15.04 22.35 -5.78
CA ALA A 98 14.47 23.54 -5.20
C ALA A 98 13.03 23.65 -5.73
N ASN A 99 12.13 23.90 -4.79
CA ASN A 99 11.00 24.80 -4.91
C ASN A 99 10.74 25.35 -6.33
N GLU A 100 9.70 24.83 -6.98
CA GLU A 100 9.09 25.42 -8.17
C GLU A 100 7.58 25.56 -7.92
N ASP A 101 7.22 26.07 -6.74
CA ASP A 101 5.94 26.74 -6.51
C ASP A 101 6.20 28.25 -6.58
N THR A 102 6.44 28.76 -7.78
CA THR A 102 6.25 30.19 -8.04
C THR A 102 5.91 30.41 -9.50
N HIS A 103 4.87 31.22 -9.66
CA HIS A 103 4.45 31.92 -10.85
C HIS A 103 3.53 31.22 -11.85
N GLU A 104 2.27 31.67 -11.76
CA GLU A 104 1.62 32.45 -12.81
C GLU A 104 1.45 31.75 -14.15
N ASP A 105 0.21 31.41 -14.47
CA ASP A 105 -0.37 31.93 -15.71
C ASP A 105 -1.91 31.87 -15.65
N CYS A 106 -2.48 33.08 -15.81
CA CYS A 106 -3.84 33.51 -16.19
C CYS A 106 -5.10 32.74 -15.77
#